data_AF-A0A9D6JKD9-F1
#
_entry.id   AF-A0A9D6JKD9-F1
#
_cell.length_a   1.000
_cell.length_b   1.000
_cell.length_c   1.000
_cell.angle_alpha   90.00
_cell.angle_beta   90.00
_cell.angle_gamma   90.00
#
_symmetry.space_group_name_H-M   'P 1'
#
loop_
_entity.id
_entity.type
_entity.pdbx_description
1 polymer ?
#
loop_
_entity_poly.entity_id
_entity_poly.type
_entity_poly.pdbx_seq_one_letter_code
_entity_poly.pdbx_strand_id
1 'polypeptide(L)'
;MITYKGSCHCGNISFSFKHEKIDSGLRCNCSICRRKGALMSPFTLTPDELTYNVKNNALGLYQFGNKVAKHYFCKTCGIYPFHETMRKP
;
A
#
# COMPACT_ATOMS: atom_id res chain seq x y z
N MET A 1 11.75 12.92 -11.84
CA MET A 1 10.83 12.10 -11.03
C MET A 1 9.43 12.69 -11.07
N ILE A 2 8.41 11.85 -11.24
CA ILE A 2 6.99 12.22 -11.25
C ILE A 2 6.45 12.10 -9.82
N THR A 3 5.59 13.02 -9.41
CA THR A 3 4.89 12.93 -8.12
C THR A 3 3.56 12.22 -8.31
N TYR A 4 3.40 11.06 -7.69
CA TYR A 4 2.16 10.31 -7.66
C TYR A 4 1.39 10.65 -6.38
N LYS A 5 0.06 10.74 -6.51
CA LYS A 5 -0.86 10.95 -5.39
C LYS A 5 -1.97 9.92 -5.47
N GLY A 6 -2.41 9.42 -4.33
CA GLY A 6 -3.51 8.46 -4.23
C GLY A 6 -4.25 8.60 -2.91
N SER A 7 -5.42 7.98 -2.85
CA SER A 7 -6.23 7.93 -1.63
C SER A 7 -7.06 6.65 -1.57
N CYS A 8 -7.53 6.31 -0.36
CA CYS A 8 -8.64 5.38 -0.25
C CYS A 8 -9.94 6.01 -0.78
N HIS A 9 -10.97 5.19 -0.96
CA HIS A 9 -12.25 5.62 -1.55
C HIS A 9 -12.92 6.75 -0.74
N CYS A 10 -12.92 6.65 0.58
CA CYS A 10 -13.54 7.66 1.44
C CYS A 10 -12.63 8.87 1.75
N GLY A 11 -11.41 8.92 1.20
CA GLY A 11 -10.46 10.03 1.42
C GLY A 11 -9.84 10.11 2.81
N ASN A 12 -10.15 9.20 3.73
CA ASN A 12 -9.56 9.19 5.08
C ASN A 12 -8.09 8.77 5.10
N ILE A 13 -7.60 8.16 4.05
CA ILE A 13 -6.17 7.86 3.84
C ILE A 13 -5.79 8.49 2.51
N SER A 14 -4.77 9.34 2.51
CA SER A 14 -4.13 9.85 1.31
C SER A 14 -2.62 9.62 1.38
N PHE A 15 -1.99 9.44 0.23
CA PHE A 15 -0.55 9.23 0.15
C PHE A 15 0.03 9.86 -1.11
N SER A 16 1.33 10.14 -1.06
CA SER A 16 2.11 10.61 -2.19
C SER A 16 3.54 10.12 -2.12
N PHE A 17 4.13 9.91 -3.28
CA PHE A 17 5.54 9.53 -3.42
C PHE A 17 6.08 10.04 -4.76
N LYS A 18 7.40 10.10 -4.87
CA LYS A 18 8.09 10.42 -6.12
C LYS A 18 8.72 9.14 -6.68
N HIS A 19 8.56 8.93 -7.98
CA HIS A 19 9.21 7.81 -8.66
C HIS A 19 9.44 8.16 -10.14
N GLU A 20 10.26 7.40 -10.83
CA GLU A 20 10.23 7.36 -12.30
C GLU A 20 8.86 6.89 -12.82
N LYS A 21 8.65 7.02 -14.14
CA LYS A 21 7.39 6.62 -14.77
C LYS A 21 7.07 5.16 -14.45
N ILE A 22 5.86 4.93 -13.92
CA ILE A 22 5.34 3.59 -13.68
C ILE A 22 4.70 3.08 -14.97
N ASP A 23 5.27 2.03 -15.56
CA ASP A 23 4.83 1.42 -16.83
C ASP A 23 4.39 -0.04 -16.68
N SER A 24 4.56 -0.61 -15.50
CA SER A 24 4.31 -2.02 -15.20
C SER A 24 3.76 -2.19 -13.79
N GLY A 25 3.10 -3.32 -13.55
CA GLY A 25 2.51 -3.66 -12.27
C GLY A 25 2.76 -5.12 -11.90
N LEU A 26 2.76 -5.39 -10.60
CA LEU A 26 3.01 -6.71 -10.03
C LEU A 26 1.72 -7.26 -9.41
N ARG A 27 1.37 -8.50 -9.77
CA ARG A 27 0.37 -9.30 -9.05
C ARG A 27 1.05 -10.45 -8.32
N CYS A 28 0.99 -10.43 -7.00
CA CYS A 28 1.45 -11.54 -6.18
C CYS A 28 0.38 -12.65 -6.17
N ASN A 29 0.82 -13.90 -6.29
CA ASN A 29 -0.03 -15.09 -6.32
C ASN A 29 -0.29 -15.73 -4.95
N CYS A 30 0.21 -15.15 -3.85
CA CYS A 30 -0.05 -15.67 -2.51
C CYS A 30 -1.54 -15.55 -2.14
N SER A 31 -1.97 -16.34 -1.16
CA SER A 31 -3.38 -16.49 -0.78
C SER A 31 -4.06 -15.16 -0.44
N ILE A 32 -3.40 -14.26 0.29
CA ILE A 32 -3.96 -12.95 0.65
C ILE A 32 -3.99 -11.98 -0.55
N CYS A 33 -2.94 -11.96 -1.38
CA CYS A 33 -2.87 -11.03 -2.52
C CYS A 33 -3.85 -11.42 -3.62
N ARG A 34 -4.07 -12.72 -3.85
CA ARG A 34 -5.14 -13.21 -4.74
C ARG A 34 -6.52 -12.75 -4.29
N ARG A 35 -6.80 -12.74 -2.97
CA ARG A 35 -8.08 -12.26 -2.42
C ARG A 35 -8.25 -10.75 -2.53
N LYS A 36 -7.16 -9.98 -2.38
CA LYS A 36 -7.19 -8.52 -2.57
C LYS A 36 -7.42 -8.11 -4.03
N GLY A 37 -6.91 -8.90 -4.98
CA GLY A 37 -7.03 -8.61 -6.41
C GLY A 37 -6.29 -7.35 -6.88
N ALA A 38 -5.44 -6.76 -6.02
CA ALA A 38 -4.75 -5.51 -6.30
C ALA A 38 -3.56 -5.69 -7.25
N LEU A 39 -3.38 -4.72 -8.15
CA LEU A 39 -2.13 -4.52 -8.89
C LEU A 39 -1.22 -3.63 -8.06
N MET A 40 -0.02 -4.11 -7.72
CA MET A 40 0.95 -3.39 -6.89
C MET A 40 2.08 -2.80 -7.74
N SER A 41 2.82 -1.83 -7.19
CA SER A 41 4.08 -1.40 -7.79
C SER A 41 5.09 -2.56 -7.82
N PRO A 42 5.90 -2.70 -8.89
CA PRO A 42 6.99 -3.66 -8.95
C PRO A 42 8.21 -3.24 -8.11
N PHE A 43 8.21 -2.01 -7.60
CA PHE A 43 9.26 -1.42 -6.77
C PHE A 43 8.78 -1.20 -5.33
N THR A 44 9.76 -0.95 -4.45
CA THR A 44 9.58 -0.60 -3.04
C THR A 44 10.05 0.82 -2.80
N LEU A 45 9.41 1.50 -1.85
CA LEU A 45 9.84 2.80 -1.36
C LEU A 45 10.43 2.61 0.04
N THR A 46 11.45 3.38 0.37
CA THR A 46 11.93 3.54 1.74
C THR A 46 10.89 4.33 2.57
N PRO A 47 10.93 4.25 3.91
CA PRO A 47 9.97 4.97 4.75
C PRO A 47 9.89 6.49 4.48
N ASP A 48 11.03 7.11 4.15
CA ASP A 48 11.11 8.56 3.91
C ASP A 48 10.59 8.97 2.51
N GLU A 49 10.43 8.01 1.59
CA GLU A 49 9.93 8.27 0.22
C GLU A 49 8.40 8.23 0.12
N LEU A 50 7.71 7.69 1.14
CA LEU A 50 6.25 7.61 1.19
C LEU A 50 5.71 8.57 2.24
N THR A 51 5.07 9.65 1.79
CA THR A 51 4.28 10.51 2.67
C THR A 51 2.83 10.05 2.66
N TYR A 52 2.22 9.84 3.82
CA TYR A 52 0.79 9.54 3.93
C TYR A 52 0.13 10.27 5.10
N ASN A 53 -1.16 10.55 4.95
CA ASN A 53 -1.98 11.20 5.95
C ASN A 53 -3.18 10.31 6.27
N VAL A 54 -3.51 10.22 7.56
CA VAL A 54 -4.63 9.41 8.06
C VAL A 54 -5.57 10.30 8.87
N LYS A 55 -6.85 10.30 8.50
CA LYS A 55 -7.94 10.94 9.24
C LYS A 55 -8.74 9.88 9.97
N ASN A 56 -9.40 10.29 11.05
CA ASN A 56 -10.39 9.48 11.79
C ASN A 56 -9.86 8.10 12.22
N ASN A 57 -8.56 8.00 12.52
CA ASN A 57 -7.90 6.72 12.83
C ASN A 57 -8.24 5.63 11.80
N ALA A 58 -8.38 5.97 10.51
CA ALA A 58 -8.90 5.03 9.51
C ALA A 58 -7.89 3.96 9.06
N LEU A 59 -6.61 4.06 9.43
CA LEU A 59 -5.58 3.10 9.05
C LEU A 59 -5.71 1.82 9.91
N GLY A 60 -5.92 0.69 9.24
CA GLY A 60 -5.88 -0.64 9.80
C GLY A 60 -4.60 -1.36 9.37
N LEU A 61 -4.10 -2.24 10.22
CA LEU A 61 -2.94 -3.09 9.96
C LEU A 61 -3.38 -4.55 10.03
N TYR A 62 -3.06 -5.31 8.99
CA TYR A 62 -3.23 -6.76 8.95
C TYR A 62 -1.87 -7.44 8.76
N GLN A 63 -1.55 -8.37 9.67
CA GLN A 63 -0.36 -9.20 9.65
C GLN A 63 -0.77 -10.67 9.81
N PHE A 64 -0.04 -11.56 9.17
CA PHE A 64 -0.24 -13.01 9.25
C PHE A 64 1.10 -13.73 9.11
N GLY A 65 1.12 -15.05 9.30
CA GLY A 65 2.34 -15.85 9.24
C GLY A 65 3.38 -15.35 10.26
N ASN A 66 4.60 -15.07 9.79
CA ASN A 66 5.70 -14.56 10.60
C ASN A 66 5.56 -13.07 10.99
N LYS A 67 4.46 -12.40 10.61
CA LYS A 67 4.17 -10.99 10.89
C LYS A 67 5.20 -9.99 10.35
N VAL A 68 6.02 -10.38 9.37
CA VAL A 68 6.99 -9.46 8.73
C VAL A 68 6.29 -8.50 7.78
N ALA A 69 5.45 -9.01 6.88
CA ALA A 69 4.68 -8.15 5.97
C ALA A 69 3.58 -7.40 6.73
N LYS A 70 3.50 -6.08 6.55
CA LYS A 70 2.48 -5.22 7.16
C LYS A 70 1.53 -4.71 6.08
N HIS A 71 0.31 -5.23 6.05
CA HIS A 71 -0.68 -4.81 5.07
C HIS A 71 -1.61 -3.75 5.64
N TYR A 72 -1.55 -2.54 5.08
CA TYR A 72 -2.40 -1.44 5.52
C TYR A 72 -3.70 -1.38 4.71
N PHE A 73 -4.80 -1.06 5.38
CA PHE A 73 -6.11 -0.91 4.74
C PHE A 73 -6.94 0.18 5.43
N CYS A 74 -7.94 0.71 4.73
CA CYS A 74 -8.90 1.63 5.32
C CYS A 74 -9.95 0.87 6.12
N LYS A 75 -10.01 1.06 7.44
CA LYS A 75 -11.05 0.48 8.31
C LYS A 75 -12.46 0.97 7.96
N THR A 76 -12.57 2.13 7.29
CA THR A 76 -13.87 2.72 6.89
C THR A 76 -14.39 2.14 5.56
N CYS A 77 -13.55 2.06 4.52
CA CYS A 77 -13.99 1.69 3.17
C CYS A 77 -13.32 0.43 2.60
N GLY A 78 -12.48 -0.26 3.36
CA GLY A 78 -11.84 -1.52 2.97
C GLY A 78 -10.69 -1.41 1.95
N ILE A 79 -10.47 -0.24 1.34
CA ILE A 79 -9.41 -0.06 0.33
C ILE A 79 -8.02 -0.35 0.90
N TYR A 80 -7.20 -1.03 0.11
CA TYR A 80 -5.81 -1.41 0.38
C TYR A 80 -4.84 -0.42 -0.30
N PRO A 81 -4.36 0.64 0.39
CA PRO A 81 -3.52 1.67 -0.23
C PRO A 81 -2.06 1.24 -0.42
N PHE A 82 -1.43 0.62 0.58
CA PHE A 82 -0.02 0.22 0.54
C PHE A 82 0.30 -0.88 1.57
N HIS A 83 1.52 -1.40 1.52
CA HIS A 83 2.02 -2.40 2.48
C HIS A 83 3.56 -2.37 2.57
N GLU A 84 4.08 -2.84 3.70
CA GLU A 84 5.48 -3.23 3.83
C GLU A 84 5.62 -4.68 3.38
N THR A 85 6.51 -4.92 2.43
CA THR A 85 6.71 -6.24 1.83
C THR A 85 7.70 -7.07 2.65
N MET A 86 7.46 -8.38 2.74
CA MET A 86 8.44 -9.29 3.35
C MET A 86 9.66 -9.56 2.46
N ARG A 87 9.62 -9.19 1.18
CA ARG A 87 10.74 -9.43 0.24
C ARG A 87 11.90 -8.46 0.45
N LYS A 88 11.61 -7.29 1.02
CA LYS A 88 12.54 -6.22 1.36
C LYS A 88 12.01 -5.55 2.64
N PRO A 89 12.17 -6.22 3.79
CA PRO A 89 11.64 -5.74 5.06
C PRO A 89 12.35 -4.47 5.54
#